data_AF-A0AA35XFD3-F1
#
_entry.id   AF-A0AA35XFD3-F1
#
_cell.length_a   1.000
_cell.length_b   1.000
_cell.length_c   1.000
_cell.angle_alpha   90.00
_cell.angle_beta   90.00
_cell.angle_gamma   90.00
#
_symmetry.space_group_name_H-M   'P 1'
#
loop_
_entity.id
_entity.type
_entity.pdbx_description
1 polymer ?
#
loop_
_entity_poly.entity_id
_entity_poly.type
_entity_poly.pdbx_seq_one_letter_code
_entity_poly.pdbx_strand_id
1 'polypeptide(L)'
;MPFVVFIAPQTAPSNLTGSRTSATTASVEWDWIRWEDLRGWLVDYEIGYGSVMMSAHQQCPANDCSYTETLSVDNEGEHELTGLDPGLQYCVRLAGRTSAGAGPFSHKLIPWYENSVFMVALERPNCREWIAKDSTEIVADLARAFSLGIKLTCNCTFPSNYIADIQLTCQNEVLIVTGKIIGTQEKESAGVLDDFEMWLSSRPTITAKGEELKLVQNESPENHFPGYIIIGVAAGVLIALVLAVLVAIVVVWYRQR
;
A
#
# COMPACT_ATOMS: atom_id res chain seq x y z
N MET A 1 -45.27 16.69 32.26
CA MET A 1 -44.39 15.56 31.87
C MET A 1 -43.05 16.17 31.48
N PRO A 2 -41.92 15.76 32.07
CA PRO A 2 -40.63 16.24 31.58
C PRO A 2 -40.40 15.70 30.18
N PHE A 3 -40.07 16.58 29.23
CA PHE A 3 -39.61 16.19 27.90
C PHE A 3 -38.18 15.68 28.04
N VAL A 4 -37.96 14.42 27.67
CA VAL A 4 -36.59 13.89 27.51
C VAL A 4 -36.05 14.50 26.22
N VAL A 5 -35.11 15.43 26.36
CA VAL A 5 -34.41 16.01 25.21
C VAL A 5 -33.26 15.07 24.87
N PHE A 6 -33.35 14.43 23.70
CA PHE A 6 -32.21 13.72 23.14
C PHE A 6 -31.20 14.72 22.61
N ILE A 7 -29.92 14.50 22.92
CA ILE A 7 -28.81 15.28 22.36
C ILE A 7 -27.80 14.34 21.72
N ALA A 8 -26.90 14.89 20.91
CA ALA A 8 -25.78 14.14 20.36
C ALA A 8 -24.89 13.60 21.50
N PRO A 9 -24.20 12.45 21.31
CA PRO A 9 -23.27 11.91 22.29
C PRO A 9 -22.21 12.94 22.67
N GLN A 10 -21.82 12.97 23.95
CA GLN A 10 -20.83 13.93 24.43
C GLN A 10 -19.38 13.48 24.19
N THR A 11 -19.17 12.19 23.99
CA THR A 11 -17.87 11.57 23.80
C THR A 11 -17.85 10.74 22.54
N ALA A 12 -16.67 10.62 21.96
CA ALA A 12 -16.42 9.69 20.86
C ALA A 12 -16.32 8.25 21.41
N PRO A 13 -16.47 7.22 20.56
CA PRO A 13 -16.05 5.87 20.89
C PRO A 13 -14.58 5.86 21.32
N SER A 14 -14.29 5.14 22.41
CA SER A 14 -12.94 5.02 22.96
C SER A 14 -12.15 3.91 22.27
N ASN A 15 -10.83 3.90 22.48
CA ASN A 15 -9.92 2.86 21.99
C ASN A 15 -10.04 2.56 20.48
N LEU A 16 -10.26 3.60 19.67
CA LEU A 16 -10.20 3.44 18.21
C LEU A 16 -8.79 3.00 17.79
N THR A 17 -8.69 1.76 17.33
CA THR A 17 -7.50 1.17 16.76
C THR A 17 -7.74 0.80 15.30
N GLY A 18 -6.66 0.55 14.58
CA GLY A 18 -6.75 0.19 13.18
C GLY A 18 -5.44 -0.39 12.69
N SER A 19 -5.52 -1.46 11.93
CA SER A 19 -4.37 -2.13 11.33
C SER A 19 -4.73 -2.66 9.93
N ARG A 20 -3.73 -2.69 9.04
CA ARG A 20 -3.92 -3.26 7.71
C ARG A 20 -4.04 -4.78 7.82
N THR A 21 -5.13 -5.33 7.29
CA THR A 21 -5.29 -6.79 7.11
C THR A 21 -4.71 -7.23 5.77
N SER A 22 -4.69 -6.35 4.77
CA SER A 22 -3.99 -6.55 3.51
C SER A 22 -3.52 -5.23 2.90
N ALA A 23 -2.90 -5.28 1.72
CA ALA A 23 -2.55 -4.08 0.96
C ALA A 23 -3.76 -3.20 0.61
N THR A 24 -4.97 -3.77 0.55
CA THR A 24 -6.21 -3.10 0.13
C THR A 24 -7.32 -3.08 1.18
N THR A 25 -7.04 -3.61 2.39
CA THR A 25 -8.03 -3.73 3.47
C THR A 25 -7.42 -3.38 4.83
N ALA A 26 -8.25 -2.92 5.76
CA ALA A 26 -7.87 -2.66 7.13
C ALA A 26 -8.99 -3.03 8.09
N SER A 27 -8.66 -3.62 9.24
CA SER A 27 -9.62 -3.76 10.34
C SER A 27 -9.48 -2.55 11.26
N VAL A 28 -10.62 -2.02 11.68
CA VAL A 28 -10.75 -0.97 12.69
C VAL A 28 -11.60 -1.46 13.84
N GLU A 29 -11.13 -1.20 15.06
CA GLU A 29 -11.79 -1.66 16.28
C GLU A 29 -11.98 -0.48 17.23
N TRP A 30 -13.08 -0.45 17.98
CA TRP A 30 -13.39 0.58 18.97
C TRP A 30 -14.25 0.02 20.11
N ASP A 31 -14.18 0.68 21.25
CA ASP A 31 -15.05 0.40 22.38
C ASP A 31 -16.39 1.13 22.26
N TRP A 32 -17.42 0.50 22.80
CA TRP A 32 -18.74 1.07 22.95
C TRP A 32 -18.74 2.38 23.76
N ILE A 33 -19.54 3.35 23.32
CA ILE A 33 -19.78 4.57 24.09
C ILE A 33 -20.60 4.19 25.32
N ARG A 34 -20.15 4.66 26.49
CA ARG A 34 -20.85 4.43 27.75
C ARG A 34 -22.24 5.07 27.73
N TRP A 35 -23.22 4.40 28.31
CA TRP A 35 -24.62 4.83 28.24
C TRP A 35 -24.85 6.21 28.89
N GLU A 36 -24.02 6.58 29.88
CA GLU A 36 -24.04 7.88 30.55
C GLU A 36 -23.67 9.02 29.59
N ASP A 37 -22.83 8.74 28.59
CA ASP A 37 -22.27 9.72 27.65
C ASP A 37 -23.09 9.85 26.36
N LEU A 38 -23.93 8.86 26.05
CA LEU A 38 -24.81 8.87 24.87
C LEU A 38 -25.90 9.94 24.94
N ARG A 39 -26.41 10.24 26.15
CA ARG A 39 -27.52 11.18 26.40
C ARG A 39 -28.69 11.05 25.42
N GLY A 40 -28.96 9.81 25.03
CA GLY A 40 -29.96 9.38 24.08
C GLY A 40 -29.71 7.97 23.59
N TRP A 41 -30.55 7.48 22.69
CA TRP A 41 -30.37 6.18 22.07
C TRP A 41 -29.38 6.31 20.91
N LEU A 42 -28.31 5.51 20.95
CA LEU A 42 -27.39 5.36 19.84
C LEU A 42 -28.16 4.74 18.66
N VAL A 43 -28.12 5.41 17.51
CA VAL A 43 -28.81 5.01 16.27
C VAL A 43 -27.85 4.28 15.35
N ASP A 44 -26.64 4.79 15.21
CA ASP A 44 -25.59 4.27 14.34
C ASP A 44 -24.22 4.87 14.74
N TYR A 45 -23.16 4.40 14.08
CA TYR A 45 -21.87 5.09 14.05
C TYR A 45 -21.61 5.69 12.67
N GLU A 46 -20.98 6.85 12.65
CA GLU A 46 -20.44 7.48 11.45
C GLU A 46 -18.94 7.26 11.40
N ILE A 47 -18.47 6.54 10.39
CA ILE A 47 -17.05 6.35 10.13
C ILE A 47 -16.67 7.04 8.83
N GLY A 48 -15.53 7.74 8.82
CA GLY A 48 -14.97 8.35 7.63
C GLY A 48 -13.49 8.05 7.52
N TYR A 49 -13.01 7.91 6.29
CA TYR A 49 -11.58 7.68 6.05
C TYR A 49 -11.10 8.32 4.75
N GLY A 50 -9.81 8.67 4.72
CA GLY A 50 -9.15 9.28 3.57
C GLY A 50 -7.66 9.02 3.60
N SER A 51 -7.04 8.97 2.41
CA SER A 51 -5.60 8.79 2.30
C SER A 51 -4.87 10.09 2.66
N VAL A 52 -3.72 9.97 3.32
CA VAL A 52 -2.90 11.12 3.75
C VAL A 52 -1.50 11.05 3.15
N MET A 53 -1.01 12.18 2.63
CA MET A 53 0.37 12.29 2.11
C MET A 53 1.33 12.70 3.22
N MET A 54 2.46 12.00 3.34
CA MET A 54 3.45 12.05 4.44
C MET A 54 4.08 13.42 4.78
N SER A 55 3.75 14.52 4.09
CA SER A 55 4.33 15.83 4.38
C SER A 55 3.56 16.65 5.43
N ALA A 56 2.33 16.25 5.79
CA ALA A 56 1.47 17.05 6.65
C ALA A 56 1.07 16.31 7.94
N HIS A 57 2.01 16.30 8.89
CA HIS A 57 1.77 16.03 10.32
C HIS A 57 1.29 14.62 10.68
N GLN A 58 1.79 14.15 11.82
CA GLN A 58 1.44 12.89 12.50
C GLN A 58 -0.03 12.85 12.99
N GLN A 59 -0.86 13.79 12.53
CA GLN A 59 -2.19 14.09 13.02
C GLN A 59 -3.17 14.05 11.85
N CYS A 60 -4.25 13.29 12.04
CA CYS A 60 -5.38 13.26 11.13
C CYS A 60 -5.91 14.66 10.79
N PRO A 61 -6.02 15.04 9.51
CA PRO A 61 -6.72 16.26 9.14
C PRO A 61 -8.20 16.12 9.53
N ALA A 62 -8.70 17.06 10.36
CA ALA A 62 -9.98 16.90 11.07
C ALA A 62 -11.21 16.71 10.15
N ASN A 63 -11.12 17.11 8.87
CA ASN A 63 -12.29 17.26 8.01
C ASN A 63 -12.14 16.66 6.60
N ASP A 64 -11.02 16.02 6.28
CA ASP A 64 -10.77 15.49 4.94
C ASP A 64 -10.94 13.98 4.92
N CYS A 65 -12.13 13.54 4.52
CA CYS A 65 -12.46 12.12 4.33
C CYS A 65 -12.95 11.94 2.91
N SER A 66 -12.26 11.09 2.15
CA SER A 66 -12.67 10.69 0.81
C SER A 66 -13.91 9.81 0.85
N TYR A 67 -14.06 9.04 1.93
CA TYR A 67 -15.14 8.07 2.12
C TYR A 67 -15.82 8.31 3.46
N THR A 68 -17.13 8.13 3.50
CA THR A 68 -17.93 8.16 4.73
C THR A 68 -19.05 7.14 4.60
N GLU A 69 -19.23 6.36 5.65
CA GLU A 69 -20.24 5.31 5.73
C GLU A 69 -20.90 5.33 7.12
N THR A 70 -22.08 4.73 7.19
CA THR A 70 -22.84 4.60 8.44
C THR A 70 -22.88 3.13 8.82
N LEU A 71 -22.52 2.85 10.07
CA LEU A 71 -22.39 1.51 10.62
C LEU A 71 -23.53 1.22 11.60
N SER A 72 -24.12 0.03 11.52
CA SER A 72 -25.14 -0.38 12.49
C SER A 72 -24.56 -0.46 13.89
N VAL A 73 -25.39 -0.20 14.89
CA VAL A 73 -25.04 -0.39 16.31
C VAL A 73 -24.75 -1.86 16.60
N ASP A 74 -25.32 -2.79 15.83
CA ASP A 74 -25.09 -4.24 16.04
C ASP A 74 -23.65 -4.69 15.71
N ASN A 75 -22.83 -3.82 15.11
CA ASN A 75 -21.42 -4.13 14.90
C ASN A 75 -20.74 -4.19 16.28
N GLU A 76 -20.04 -5.29 16.58
CA GLU A 76 -19.41 -5.57 17.89
C GLU A 76 -18.19 -4.67 18.22
N GLY A 77 -18.16 -3.44 17.70
CA GLY A 77 -17.01 -2.54 17.82
C GLY A 77 -15.91 -2.83 16.81
N GLU A 78 -16.19 -3.58 15.74
CA GLU A 78 -15.24 -3.85 14.65
C GLU A 78 -15.89 -3.55 13.29
N HIS A 79 -15.08 -3.09 12.34
CA HIS A 79 -15.46 -2.96 10.93
C HIS A 79 -14.25 -3.14 9.99
N GLU A 80 -14.48 -3.75 8.83
CA GLU A 80 -13.45 -3.91 7.80
C GLU A 80 -13.57 -2.83 6.73
N LEU A 81 -12.53 -2.01 6.61
CA LEU A 81 -12.34 -1.08 5.50
C LEU A 81 -11.84 -1.84 4.28
N THR A 82 -12.48 -1.62 3.13
CA THR A 82 -12.14 -2.28 1.87
C THR A 82 -11.89 -1.27 0.75
N GLY A 83 -11.27 -1.71 -0.34
CA GLY A 83 -11.00 -0.85 -1.49
C GLY A 83 -9.95 0.24 -1.22
N LEU A 84 -9.08 0.03 -0.23
CA LEU A 84 -8.00 0.96 0.08
C LEU A 84 -6.92 0.88 -1.00
N ASP A 85 -6.39 2.03 -1.38
CA ASP A 85 -5.23 2.08 -2.25
C ASP A 85 -3.99 1.49 -1.55
N PRO A 86 -3.28 0.58 -2.23
CA PRO A 86 -2.03 0.01 -1.73
C PRO A 86 -0.94 1.07 -1.53
N GLY A 87 -0.13 0.90 -0.49
CA GLY A 87 1.02 1.79 -0.23
C GLY A 87 0.67 3.21 0.24
N LEU A 88 -0.59 3.48 0.62
CA LEU A 88 -1.02 4.75 1.21
C LEU A 88 -1.38 4.62 2.69
N GLN A 89 -1.12 5.69 3.45
CA GLN A 89 -1.63 5.86 4.81
C GLN A 89 -3.07 6.32 4.78
N TYR A 90 -3.85 5.89 5.77
CA TYR A 90 -5.24 6.31 5.92
C TYR A 90 -5.45 6.93 7.29
N CYS A 91 -6.11 8.08 7.32
CA CYS A 91 -6.72 8.58 8.53
C CYS A 91 -8.16 8.08 8.60
N VAL A 92 -8.55 7.52 9.74
CA VAL A 92 -9.91 7.10 10.05
C VAL A 92 -10.46 7.98 11.16
N ARG A 93 -11.73 8.36 11.06
CA ARG A 93 -12.49 9.03 12.09
C ARG A 93 -13.77 8.27 12.41
N LEU A 94 -14.20 8.31 13.67
CA LEU A 94 -15.41 7.61 14.13
C LEU A 94 -16.19 8.44 15.15
N ALA A 95 -17.51 8.55 14.97
CA ALA A 95 -18.41 9.19 15.92
C ALA A 95 -19.68 8.34 16.13
N GLY A 96 -20.22 8.32 17.34
CA GLY A 96 -21.56 7.79 17.58
C GLY A 96 -22.64 8.82 17.25
N ARG A 97 -23.80 8.36 16.78
CA ARG A 97 -24.93 9.21 16.41
C ARG A 97 -26.18 8.87 17.18
N THR A 98 -26.89 9.88 17.66
CA THR A 98 -28.26 9.73 18.19
C THR A 98 -29.26 10.39 17.23
N SER A 99 -30.55 10.33 17.53
CA SER A 99 -31.58 11.06 16.78
C SER A 99 -31.37 12.59 16.75
N ALA A 100 -30.51 13.12 17.62
CA ALA A 100 -30.17 14.53 17.67
C ALA A 100 -28.87 14.88 16.89
N GLY A 101 -28.13 13.89 16.40
CA GLY A 101 -26.94 14.09 15.56
C GLY A 101 -25.70 13.32 16.03
N ALA A 102 -24.59 13.55 15.33
CA ALA A 102 -23.29 12.94 15.62
C ALA A 102 -22.59 13.63 16.78
N GLY A 103 -21.97 12.83 17.64
CA GLY A 103 -21.08 13.30 18.70
C GLY A 103 -19.71 13.71 18.15
N PRO A 104 -18.71 13.96 19.01
CA PRO A 104 -17.35 14.24 18.57
C PRO A 104 -16.70 13.02 17.92
N PHE A 105 -15.77 13.27 17.00
CA PHE A 105 -14.99 12.22 16.30
C PHE A 105 -13.71 11.84 17.06
N SER A 106 -13.49 10.54 17.26
CA SER A 106 -12.16 9.99 17.51
C SER A 106 -11.42 9.80 16.19
N HIS A 107 -10.09 9.75 16.23
CA HIS A 107 -9.25 9.67 15.03
C HIS A 107 -8.15 8.63 15.21
N LYS A 108 -7.82 7.91 14.14
CA LYS A 108 -6.72 6.94 14.11
C LYS A 108 -6.00 6.95 12.76
N LEU A 109 -4.68 7.07 12.81
CA LEU A 109 -3.84 6.86 11.65
C LEU A 109 -3.58 5.36 11.49
N ILE A 110 -3.91 4.81 10.33
CA ILE A 110 -3.56 3.47 9.88
C ILE A 110 -2.31 3.59 9.01
N PRO A 111 -1.16 3.04 9.45
CA PRO A 111 0.07 3.12 8.68
C PRO A 111 -0.01 2.27 7.41
N TRP A 112 0.88 2.60 6.46
CA TRP A 112 1.19 1.78 5.31
C TRP A 112 2.47 1.00 5.57
N TYR A 113 2.66 -0.10 4.86
CA TYR A 113 3.96 -0.78 4.78
C TYR A 113 4.78 -0.16 3.67
N GLU A 114 6.08 -0.03 3.88
CA GLU A 114 7.02 0.42 2.85
C GLU A 114 6.80 -0.29 1.51
N ASN A 115 7.20 0.34 0.41
CA ASN A 115 7.13 -0.27 -0.90
C ASN A 115 8.45 -0.11 -1.65
N SER A 116 8.68 -1.03 -2.57
CA SER A 116 9.85 -1.08 -3.43
C SER A 116 9.41 -1.32 -4.88
N VAL A 117 10.09 -0.69 -5.83
CA VAL A 117 9.77 -0.83 -7.26
C VAL A 117 10.57 -1.99 -7.83
N PHE A 118 9.93 -2.79 -8.68
CA PHE A 118 10.61 -3.84 -9.44
C PHE A 118 10.41 -3.65 -10.94
N MET A 119 11.29 -4.27 -11.73
CA MET A 119 11.19 -4.36 -13.17
C MET A 119 11.59 -5.77 -13.62
N VAL A 120 10.75 -6.40 -14.44
CA VAL A 120 10.98 -7.74 -15.01
C VAL A 120 10.81 -7.68 -16.52
N ALA A 121 11.78 -8.23 -17.25
CA ALA A 121 11.72 -8.35 -18.71
C ALA A 121 11.37 -9.79 -19.10
N LEU A 122 10.30 -9.94 -19.89
CA LEU A 122 9.77 -11.23 -20.33
C LEU A 122 9.82 -11.34 -21.86
N GLU A 123 10.28 -12.48 -22.36
CA GLU A 123 10.25 -12.82 -23.78
C GLU A 123 8.79 -12.99 -24.22
N ARG A 124 8.27 -12.07 -25.03
CA ARG A 124 6.91 -12.17 -25.57
C ARG A 124 6.81 -11.49 -26.95
N PRO A 125 6.89 -12.28 -28.04
CA PRO A 125 6.63 -11.79 -29.39
C PRO A 125 5.28 -11.09 -29.48
N ASN A 126 5.21 -10.03 -30.29
CA ASN A 126 4.01 -9.21 -30.46
C ASN A 126 3.45 -8.59 -29.17
N CYS A 127 4.29 -8.30 -28.15
CA CYS A 127 3.91 -7.75 -26.83
C CYS A 127 2.88 -6.60 -26.85
N ARG A 128 2.80 -5.83 -27.94
CA ARG A 128 1.80 -4.77 -28.15
C ARG A 128 0.36 -5.24 -28.09
N GLU A 129 0.05 -6.46 -28.53
CA GLU A 129 -1.33 -6.99 -28.51
C GLU A 129 -1.87 -7.14 -27.07
N TRP A 130 -0.99 -7.46 -26.12
CA TRP A 130 -1.32 -7.58 -24.70
C TRP A 130 -1.53 -6.22 -24.03
N ILE A 131 -0.96 -5.15 -24.57
CA ILE A 131 -1.13 -3.78 -24.08
C ILE A 131 -2.38 -3.14 -24.70
N ALA A 132 -2.69 -3.47 -25.96
CA ALA A 132 -3.83 -2.90 -26.68
C ALA A 132 -5.18 -3.52 -26.30
N LYS A 133 -5.19 -4.75 -25.78
CA LYS A 133 -6.37 -5.47 -25.32
C LYS A 133 -6.38 -5.42 -23.79
N ASP A 134 -7.55 -5.14 -23.20
CA ASP A 134 -7.79 -5.05 -21.75
C ASP A 134 -6.75 -5.84 -20.91
N SER A 135 -5.77 -5.11 -20.36
CA SER A 135 -4.59 -5.69 -19.73
C SER A 135 -4.85 -6.16 -18.30
N THR A 136 -6.06 -6.00 -17.79
CA THR A 136 -6.42 -6.31 -16.40
C THR A 136 -6.23 -7.78 -16.05
N GLU A 137 -6.63 -8.69 -16.94
CA GLU A 137 -6.44 -10.14 -16.77
C GLU A 137 -4.95 -10.51 -16.71
N ILE A 138 -4.16 -9.96 -17.63
CA ILE A 138 -2.71 -10.20 -17.72
C ILE A 138 -2.00 -9.67 -16.47
N VAL A 139 -2.36 -8.46 -16.05
CA VAL A 139 -1.82 -7.83 -14.83
C VAL A 139 -2.12 -8.68 -13.61
N ALA A 140 -3.35 -9.19 -13.48
CA ALA A 140 -3.75 -10.07 -12.38
C ALA A 140 -2.96 -11.39 -12.38
N ASP A 141 -2.77 -12.01 -13.55
CA ASP A 141 -1.98 -13.24 -13.69
C ASP A 141 -0.51 -13.03 -13.35
N LEU A 142 0.10 -11.94 -13.84
CA LEU A 142 1.48 -11.58 -13.50
C LEU A 142 1.64 -11.34 -11.99
N ALA A 143 0.71 -10.59 -11.38
CA ALA A 143 0.71 -10.38 -9.93
C ALA A 143 0.64 -11.72 -9.16
N ARG A 144 -0.21 -12.65 -9.59
CA ARG A 144 -0.31 -14.00 -8.98
C ARG A 144 0.97 -14.79 -9.15
N ALA A 145 1.57 -14.78 -10.35
CA ALA A 145 2.79 -15.53 -10.62
C ALA A 145 3.97 -15.00 -9.79
N PHE A 146 4.13 -13.68 -9.71
CA PHE A 146 5.17 -13.06 -8.88
C PHE A 146 4.95 -13.33 -7.39
N SER A 147 3.72 -13.21 -6.90
CA SER A 147 3.37 -13.54 -5.51
C SER A 147 3.65 -15.00 -5.18
N LEU A 148 3.34 -15.93 -6.08
CA LEU A 148 3.65 -17.34 -5.92
C LEU A 148 5.17 -17.57 -5.87
N GLY A 149 5.93 -16.89 -6.73
CA GLY A 149 7.38 -16.94 -6.74
C GLY A 149 8.01 -16.51 -5.42
N ILE A 150 7.58 -15.37 -4.90
CA ILE A 150 8.00 -14.86 -3.57
C ILE A 150 7.66 -15.88 -2.50
N LYS A 151 6.40 -16.36 -2.45
CA LYS A 151 5.93 -17.35 -1.48
C LYS A 151 6.80 -18.61 -1.46
N LEU A 152 7.20 -19.11 -2.62
CA LEU A 152 8.05 -20.30 -2.72
C LEU A 152 9.46 -20.06 -2.18
N THR A 153 9.99 -18.85 -2.37
CA THR A 153 11.35 -18.50 -1.95
C THR A 153 11.43 -18.16 -0.45
N CYS A 154 10.49 -17.38 0.06
CA CYS A 154 10.47 -16.96 1.47
C CYS A 154 9.85 -18.01 2.40
N ASN A 155 9.10 -18.98 1.86
CA ASN A 155 8.22 -19.87 2.62
C ASN A 155 7.25 -19.10 3.56
N CYS A 156 6.71 -17.99 3.06
CA CYS A 156 5.88 -17.05 3.80
C CYS A 156 4.51 -16.84 3.12
N THR A 157 3.57 -16.19 3.81
CA THR A 157 2.29 -15.83 3.22
C THR A 157 2.41 -14.49 2.51
N PHE A 158 2.38 -14.49 1.17
CA PHE A 158 2.47 -13.26 0.38
C PHE A 158 1.34 -13.19 -0.65
N PRO A 159 0.19 -12.58 -0.32
CA PRO A 159 -0.94 -12.44 -1.25
C PRO A 159 -0.62 -11.55 -2.45
N SER A 160 -1.24 -11.80 -3.61
CA SER A 160 -0.95 -11.06 -4.84
C SER A 160 -1.37 -9.58 -4.81
N ASN A 161 -2.23 -9.15 -3.88
CA ASN A 161 -2.59 -7.74 -3.73
C ASN A 161 -1.49 -6.88 -3.09
N TYR A 162 -0.41 -7.50 -2.56
CA TYR A 162 0.81 -6.79 -2.19
C TYR A 162 1.72 -6.47 -3.38
N ILE A 163 1.31 -6.86 -4.59
CA ILE A 163 1.92 -6.43 -5.85
C ILE A 163 0.96 -5.45 -6.51
N ALA A 164 1.36 -4.19 -6.56
CA ALA A 164 0.52 -3.08 -6.99
C ALA A 164 1.16 -2.29 -8.14
N ASP A 165 0.39 -1.38 -8.73
CA ASP A 165 0.83 -0.45 -9.77
C ASP A 165 1.56 -1.13 -10.94
N ILE A 166 1.14 -2.34 -11.32
CA ILE A 166 1.74 -3.05 -12.43
C ILE A 166 1.44 -2.29 -13.74
N GLN A 167 2.51 -1.95 -14.45
CA GLN A 167 2.48 -1.33 -15.77
C GLN A 167 3.22 -2.23 -16.77
N LEU A 168 2.66 -2.31 -17.97
CA LEU A 168 3.18 -3.13 -19.05
C LEU A 168 3.67 -2.22 -20.18
N THR A 169 4.93 -2.39 -20.58
CA THR A 169 5.49 -1.73 -21.76
C THR A 169 6.11 -2.76 -22.70
N CYS A 170 6.09 -2.49 -24.00
CA CYS A 170 6.57 -3.43 -25.02
C CYS A 170 7.71 -2.78 -25.81
N GLN A 171 8.88 -3.40 -25.77
CA GLN A 171 10.08 -2.96 -26.47
C GLN A 171 10.68 -4.12 -27.24
N ASN A 172 10.75 -4.03 -28.57
CA ASN A 172 11.41 -5.03 -29.43
C ASN A 172 11.08 -6.49 -29.07
N GLU A 173 9.79 -6.84 -28.98
CA GLU A 173 9.31 -8.21 -28.61
C GLU A 173 9.61 -8.66 -27.18
N VAL A 174 10.04 -7.71 -26.33
CA VAL A 174 10.18 -7.90 -24.88
C VAL A 174 9.05 -7.16 -24.17
N LEU A 175 8.32 -7.89 -23.33
CA LEU A 175 7.35 -7.33 -22.41
C LEU A 175 8.08 -6.92 -21.12
N ILE A 176 8.13 -5.62 -20.86
CA ILE A 176 8.69 -5.07 -19.62
C ILE A 176 7.54 -4.83 -18.66
N VAL A 177 7.63 -5.47 -17.50
CA VAL A 177 6.67 -5.39 -16.40
C VAL A 177 7.32 -4.59 -15.28
N THR A 178 6.76 -3.44 -14.95
CA THR A 178 7.17 -2.65 -13.78
C THR A 178 6.05 -2.65 -12.76
N GLY A 179 6.37 -2.67 -11.47
CA GLY A 179 5.35 -2.57 -10.43
C GLY A 179 5.95 -2.28 -9.06
N LYS A 180 5.11 -2.32 -8.03
CA LYS A 180 5.52 -2.13 -6.64
C LYS A 180 5.26 -3.40 -5.83
N ILE A 181 6.24 -3.76 -5.02
CA ILE A 181 6.11 -4.74 -3.94
C ILE A 181 5.89 -3.97 -2.65
N ILE A 182 4.81 -4.31 -1.94
CA ILE A 182 4.45 -3.70 -0.67
C ILE A 182 4.88 -4.66 0.43
N GLY A 183 5.50 -4.12 1.48
CA GLY A 183 5.85 -4.89 2.67
C GLY A 183 4.60 -5.43 3.37
N THR A 184 4.79 -6.38 4.27
CA THR A 184 3.74 -6.95 5.11
C THR A 184 4.01 -6.61 6.58
N GLN A 185 3.14 -7.06 7.48
CA GLN A 185 3.43 -7.04 8.92
C GLN A 185 4.66 -7.88 9.29
N GLU A 186 4.93 -8.93 8.52
CA GLU A 186 5.98 -9.91 8.81
C GLU A 186 7.34 -9.48 8.24
N LYS A 187 7.34 -8.76 7.11
CA LYS A 187 8.56 -8.43 6.37
C LYS A 187 8.47 -7.09 5.65
N GLU A 188 9.50 -6.26 5.82
CA GLU A 188 9.65 -5.00 5.08
C GLU A 188 9.82 -5.24 3.57
N SER A 189 9.46 -4.25 2.76
CA SER A 189 9.45 -4.39 1.29
C SER A 189 10.81 -4.76 0.69
N ALA A 190 11.91 -4.27 1.28
CA ALA A 190 13.26 -4.60 0.84
C ALA A 190 13.53 -6.11 0.97
N GLY A 191 13.18 -6.70 2.11
CA GLY A 191 13.36 -8.13 2.31
C GLY A 191 12.46 -9.00 1.42
N VAL A 192 11.26 -8.51 1.07
CA VAL A 192 10.40 -9.19 0.08
C VAL A 192 10.98 -9.08 -1.32
N LEU A 193 11.56 -7.91 -1.67
CA LEU A 193 12.25 -7.70 -2.94
C LEU A 193 13.45 -8.65 -3.06
N ASP A 194 14.22 -8.87 -2.01
CA ASP A 194 15.34 -9.84 -2.00
C ASP A 194 14.87 -11.25 -2.35
N ASP A 195 13.75 -11.71 -1.76
CA ASP A 195 13.16 -13.02 -2.08
C ASP A 195 12.66 -13.08 -3.53
N PHE A 196 12.12 -11.97 -4.02
CA PHE A 196 11.68 -11.85 -5.41
C PHE A 196 12.85 -11.93 -6.39
N GLU A 197 13.94 -11.20 -6.13
CA GLU A 197 15.16 -11.23 -6.93
C GLU A 197 15.82 -12.62 -6.91
N MET A 198 15.85 -13.26 -5.74
CA MET A 198 16.33 -14.63 -5.59
C MET A 198 15.48 -15.62 -6.39
N TRP A 199 14.15 -15.47 -6.39
CA TRP A 199 13.26 -16.25 -7.23
C TRP A 199 13.55 -16.01 -8.72
N LEU A 200 13.62 -14.76 -9.18
CA LEU A 200 13.92 -14.42 -10.58
C LEU A 200 15.28 -14.98 -11.04
N SER A 201 16.27 -15.00 -10.13
CA SER A 201 17.60 -15.57 -10.39
C SER A 201 17.57 -17.07 -10.67
N SER A 202 16.55 -17.79 -10.19
CA SER A 202 16.32 -19.21 -10.51
C SER A 202 15.82 -19.46 -11.93
N ARG A 203 15.56 -18.38 -12.69
CA ARG A 203 15.01 -18.40 -14.07
C ARG A 203 13.67 -19.14 -14.17
N PRO A 204 12.66 -18.74 -13.38
CA PRO A 204 11.34 -19.36 -13.43
C PRO A 204 10.69 -19.16 -14.80
N THR A 205 9.87 -20.13 -15.19
CA THR A 205 8.86 -19.94 -16.23
C THR A 205 7.61 -19.35 -15.58
N ILE A 206 7.10 -18.25 -16.13
CA ILE A 206 5.91 -17.57 -15.63
C ILE A 206 4.76 -17.86 -16.57
N THR A 207 3.58 -18.20 -16.05
CA THR A 207 2.39 -18.35 -16.87
C THR A 207 1.47 -17.15 -16.71
N ALA A 208 1.06 -16.54 -17.82
CA ALA A 208 0.02 -15.51 -17.83
C ALA A 208 -0.88 -15.70 -19.05
N LYS A 209 -2.20 -15.65 -18.85
CA LYS A 209 -3.20 -15.91 -19.91
C LYS A 209 -3.01 -17.25 -20.64
N GLY A 210 -2.50 -18.26 -19.91
CA GLY A 210 -2.19 -19.59 -20.45
C GLY A 210 -0.94 -19.66 -21.34
N GLU A 211 -0.20 -18.56 -21.52
CA GLU A 211 1.08 -18.54 -22.24
C GLU A 211 2.25 -18.65 -21.25
N GLU A 212 3.27 -19.44 -21.59
CA GLU A 212 4.53 -19.50 -20.84
C GLU A 212 5.47 -18.38 -21.28
N LEU A 213 5.88 -17.56 -20.31
CA LEU A 213 6.78 -16.43 -20.46
C LEU A 213 8.11 -16.79 -19.80
N LYS A 214 9.19 -16.52 -20.52
CA LYS A 214 10.55 -16.69 -20.03
C LYS A 214 11.15 -15.34 -19.68
N LEU A 215 12.01 -15.33 -18.67
CA LEU A 215 12.81 -14.15 -18.38
C LEU A 215 13.83 -13.92 -19.49
N VAL A 216 13.92 -12.67 -19.94
CA VAL A 216 15.00 -12.26 -20.86
C VAL A 216 16.33 -12.40 -20.14
N GLN A 217 17.31 -13.02 -20.79
CA GLN A 217 18.66 -13.11 -20.27
C GLN A 217 19.30 -11.71 -20.27
N ASN A 218 19.54 -11.15 -19.09
CA ASN A 218 20.50 -10.06 -18.97
C ASN A 218 21.92 -10.65 -18.97
N GLU A 219 22.56 -10.69 -20.13
CA GLU A 219 23.95 -10.25 -20.14
C GLU A 219 23.90 -8.74 -19.87
N SER A 220 24.46 -8.32 -18.73
CA SER A 220 24.51 -6.95 -18.20
C SER A 220 24.16 -5.82 -19.20
N PRO A 221 23.12 -5.01 -18.95
CA PRO A 221 22.76 -3.89 -19.82
C PRO A 221 23.62 -2.66 -19.50
N GLU A 222 24.94 -2.76 -19.67
CA GLU A 222 25.78 -1.55 -19.62
C GLU A 222 25.70 -0.73 -20.92
N ASN A 223 25.14 -1.26 -22.02
CA ASN A 223 25.35 -0.64 -23.35
C ASN A 223 24.11 -0.38 -24.22
N HIS A 224 22.87 -0.47 -23.72
CA HIS A 224 21.69 -0.14 -24.57
C HIS A 224 20.57 0.67 -23.92
N PHE A 225 20.66 1.02 -22.64
CA PHE A 225 19.68 1.89 -21.99
C PHE A 225 20.36 3.11 -21.38
N PRO A 226 20.30 4.30 -22.02
CA PRO A 226 20.68 5.53 -21.34
C PRO A 226 19.61 5.83 -20.28
N GLY A 227 19.82 5.37 -19.04
CA GLY A 227 19.16 5.93 -17.87
C GLY A 227 18.53 5.00 -16.82
N TYR A 228 18.63 3.68 -16.89
CA TYR A 228 17.99 2.80 -15.90
C TYR A 228 18.94 1.78 -15.28
N ILE A 229 19.12 1.91 -13.96
CA ILE A 229 19.83 0.94 -13.11
C ILE A 229 18.86 -0.20 -12.82
N ILE A 230 19.26 -1.44 -13.12
CA ILE A 230 18.69 -2.63 -12.48
C ILE A 230 19.16 -2.55 -11.02
N ILE A 231 18.30 -2.08 -10.12
CA ILE A 231 18.65 -1.97 -8.71
C ILE A 231 18.56 -3.37 -8.12
N GLY A 232 19.65 -4.13 -8.22
CA GLY A 232 20.03 -5.03 -7.14
C GLY A 232 20.41 -4.14 -5.95
N VAL A 233 19.62 -4.24 -4.90
CA VAL A 233 19.78 -3.71 -3.54
C VAL A 233 21.12 -2.98 -3.27
N ALA A 234 21.15 -1.66 -3.46
CA ALA A 234 22.10 -0.75 -2.80
C ALA A 234 21.71 0.74 -2.91
N ALA A 235 20.44 1.09 -3.07
CA ALA A 235 20.05 2.50 -3.26
C ALA A 235 20.25 3.36 -1.98
N GLY A 236 20.26 2.76 -0.78
CA GLY A 236 20.49 3.50 0.47
C GLY A 236 21.96 3.88 0.72
N VAL A 237 22.90 3.02 0.33
CA VAL A 237 24.33 3.20 0.66
C VAL A 237 25.07 4.00 -0.42
N LEU A 238 24.71 3.82 -1.70
CA LEU A 238 25.34 4.56 -2.80
C LEU A 238 24.99 6.04 -2.79
N ILE A 239 23.74 6.41 -2.48
CA ILE A 239 23.34 7.82 -2.39
C ILE A 239 24.06 8.52 -1.22
N ALA A 240 24.20 7.84 -0.08
CA ALA A 240 24.93 8.38 1.07
C ALA A 240 26.43 8.57 0.79
N LEU A 241 27.07 7.62 0.10
CA LEU A 241 28.48 7.73 -0.29
C LEU A 241 28.71 8.81 -1.34
N VAL A 242 27.83 8.93 -2.34
CA VAL A 242 27.91 9.98 -3.36
C VAL A 242 27.73 11.36 -2.73
N LEU A 243 26.78 11.53 -1.81
CA LEU A 243 26.58 12.78 -1.07
C LEU A 243 27.78 13.10 -0.17
N ALA A 244 28.34 12.12 0.54
CA ALA A 244 29.51 12.31 1.39
C ALA A 244 30.75 12.74 0.58
N VAL A 245 30.96 12.15 -0.60
CA VAL A 245 32.06 12.50 -1.50
C VAL A 245 31.87 13.90 -2.08
N LEU A 246 30.66 14.26 -2.51
CA LEU A 246 30.36 15.60 -3.01
C LEU A 246 30.55 16.67 -1.92
N VAL A 247 30.10 16.41 -0.69
CA VAL A 247 30.34 17.31 0.45
C VAL A 247 31.84 17.45 0.73
N ALA A 248 32.60 16.35 0.71
CA ALA A 248 34.05 16.39 0.92
C ALA A 248 34.77 17.22 -0.18
N ILE A 249 34.37 17.07 -1.44
CA ILE A 249 34.95 17.83 -2.56
C ILE A 249 34.65 19.33 -2.41
N VAL A 250 33.40 19.69 -2.07
CA VAL A 250 33.02 21.10 -1.85
C VAL A 250 33.79 21.71 -0.68
N VAL A 251 33.94 20.97 0.42
CA VAL A 251 34.70 21.42 1.60
C VAL A 251 36.18 21.63 1.26
N VAL A 252 36.80 20.72 0.50
CA VAL A 252 38.20 20.86 0.07
C VAL A 252 38.39 22.04 -0.87
N TRP A 253 37.47 22.24 -1.82
CA TRP A 253 37.53 23.34 -2.78
C TRP A 253 37.37 24.71 -2.10
N TYR A 254 36.48 24.80 -1.10
CA TYR A 254 36.28 26.03 -0.33
C TYR A 254 37.48 26.37 0.57
N ARG A 255 38.28 25.37 0.97
CA ARG A 255 39.46 25.56 1.83
C ARG A 255 40.72 25.98 1.06
N GLN A 256 40.71 25.89 -0.27
CA GLN A 256 41.84 26.27 -1.14
C GLN A 256 41.65 27.64 -1.85
N ARG A 257 40.54 28.34 -1.58
CA ARG A 257 40.37 29.77 -1.89
C ARG A 257 40.53 30.60 -0.62
#